data_AF-A0A6B2C7Q0-F1
#
_entry.id   AF-A0A6B2C7Q0-F1
#
_cell.length_a   1.000
_cell.length_b   1.000
_cell.length_c   1.000
_cell.angle_alpha   90.00
_cell.angle_beta   90.00
_cell.angle_gamma   90.00
#
_symmetry.space_group_name_H-M   'P 1'
#
loop_
_entity.id
_entity.type
_entity.pdbx_description
1 polymer ?
#
loop_
_entity_poly.entity_id
_entity_poly.type
_entity_poly.pdbx_seq_one_letter_code
_entity_poly.pdbx_strand_id
1 'polypeptide(L)'
;MPTFVAEQLGFWPTPLREIIKISLETGGGVVQSFVIPQAVLVKILTNDRVSREVTANVIVNPYIDEVLISDYLAEELGIQILYPRRGIWKFVDEERLRESEDC
;
A
#
# COMPACT_ATOMS: atom_id res chain seq x y z
N MET A 1 4.64 3.52 -2.40
CA MET A 1 5.29 2.35 -3.02
C MET A 1 6.66 2.74 -3.56
N PRO A 2 7.69 1.89 -3.40
CA PRO A 2 9.05 2.12 -3.92
C PRO A 2 9.10 2.10 -5.45
N THR A 3 10.17 2.65 -6.03
CA THR A 3 10.36 2.69 -7.49
C THR A 3 10.51 1.30 -8.10
N PHE A 4 11.23 0.37 -7.47
CA PHE A 4 11.42 -0.98 -8.02
C PHE A 4 10.10 -1.76 -8.18
N VAL A 5 9.17 -1.63 -7.23
CA VAL A 5 7.83 -2.24 -7.35
C VAL A 5 7.02 -1.50 -8.42
N ALA A 6 7.15 -0.18 -8.50
CA ALA A 6 6.49 0.61 -9.54
C ALA A 6 6.97 0.26 -10.95
N GLU A 7 8.26 -0.06 -11.13
CA GLU A 7 8.81 -0.54 -12.40
C GLU A 7 8.22 -1.89 -12.79
N GLN A 8 8.15 -2.83 -11.84
CA GLN A 8 7.56 -4.15 -12.08
C GLN A 8 6.08 -4.07 -12.47
N LEU A 9 5.35 -3.09 -11.94
CA LEU A 9 3.95 -2.83 -12.26
C LEU A 9 3.76 -1.91 -13.48
N GLY A 10 4.83 -1.45 -14.12
CA GLY A 10 4.78 -0.59 -15.31
C GLY A 10 4.36 0.87 -15.03
N PHE A 11 4.46 1.32 -13.78
CA PHE A 11 4.14 2.69 -13.36
C PHE A 11 5.34 3.65 -13.38
N TRP A 12 6.57 3.14 -13.52
CA TRP A 12 7.83 3.89 -13.49
C TRP A 12 8.81 3.38 -14.56
N PRO A 13 9.71 4.20 -15.16
CA PRO A 13 9.92 5.64 -14.96
C PRO A 13 9.03 6.54 -15.83
N THR A 14 8.27 5.96 -16.75
CA THR A 14 7.37 6.70 -17.65
C THR A 14 5.92 6.34 -17.33
N PRO A 15 5.08 7.28 -16.92
CA PRO A 15 3.69 6.96 -16.63
C PRO A 15 2.92 6.64 -17.90
N LEU A 16 2.29 5.47 -17.91
CA LEU A 16 1.35 5.05 -18.95
C LEU A 16 -0.08 5.59 -18.72
N ARG A 17 -0.32 6.38 -17.66
CA ARG A 17 -1.65 6.90 -17.28
C ARG A 17 -1.57 8.29 -16.67
N GLU A 18 -2.70 9.00 -16.67
CA GLU A 18 -2.91 10.34 -16.11
C GLU A 18 -2.29 10.47 -14.70
N ILE A 19 -1.04 10.94 -14.61
CA ILE A 19 -0.46 11.25 -13.31
C ILE A 19 -1.03 12.58 -12.86
N ILE A 20 -1.64 12.57 -11.68
CA ILE A 20 -1.82 13.79 -10.91
C ILE A 20 -0.50 14.04 -10.17
N LYS A 21 0.28 15.00 -10.64
CA LYS A 21 1.42 15.53 -9.89
C LYS A 21 0.86 16.30 -8.70
N ILE A 22 1.11 15.81 -7.50
CA ILE A 22 0.77 16.53 -6.28
C ILE A 22 2.04 17.10 -5.65
N SER A 23 1.94 18.35 -5.23
CA SER A 23 2.94 19.00 -4.38
C SER A 23 2.59 18.66 -2.94
N LEU A 24 3.39 17.81 -2.30
CA LEU A 24 3.27 17.56 -0.86
C LEU A 24 4.16 18.58 -0.14
N GLU A 25 3.56 19.45 0.66
CA GLU A 25 4.31 20.31 1.57
C GLU A 25 4.83 19.45 2.72
N THR A 26 6.15 19.38 2.85
CA THR A 26 6.82 18.74 3.99
C THR A 26 7.57 19.82 4.79
N GLY A 27 7.91 19.52 6.05
CA GLY A 27 8.72 20.43 6.87
C GLY A 27 10.11 20.75 6.29
N GLY A 28 10.56 20.01 5.25
CA GLY A 28 11.82 20.23 4.54
C GLY A 28 11.69 20.79 3.11
N GLY A 29 10.48 21.13 2.66
CA GLY A 29 10.22 21.67 1.32
C GLY A 29 9.10 20.95 0.56
N VAL A 30 8.83 21.40 -0.67
CA VAL A 30 7.81 20.81 -1.56
C VAL A 30 8.40 19.59 -2.26
N VAL A 31 7.83 18.42 -2.01
CA VAL A 31 8.19 17.18 -2.71
C VAL A 31 7.15 16.92 -3.79
N GLN A 32 7.60 16.69 -5.03
CA GLN A 32 6.74 16.22 -6.10
C GLN A 32 6.48 14.74 -5.91
N SER A 33 5.21 14.38 -5.76
CA SER A 33 4.78 12.99 -5.69
C SER A 33 3.82 12.66 -6.84
N PHE A 34 3.85 11.40 -7.26
CA PHE A 34 3.10 10.90 -8.40
C PHE A 34 1.95 10.04 -7.90
N VAL A 35 0.72 10.49 -8.09
CA VAL A 35 -0.50 9.72 -7.77
C VAL A 35 -1.08 9.15 -9.05
N ILE A 36 -1.31 7.84 -9.03
CA ILE A 36 -1.99 7.10 -10.09
C ILE A 36 -3.31 6.58 -9.51
N PRO A 37 -4.46 7.19 -9.86
CA PRO A 37 -5.73 6.80 -9.29
C PRO A 37 -6.17 5.42 -9.79
N GLN A 38 -6.81 4.64 -8.91
CA GLN A 38 -7.41 3.34 -9.22
C GLN A 38 -6.50 2.40 -10.03
N ALA A 39 -5.21 2.37 -9.66
CA ALA A 39 -4.17 1.79 -10.48
C ALA A 39 -3.96 0.29 -10.23
N VAL A 40 -4.28 -0.18 -9.01
CA VAL A 40 -4.01 -1.56 -8.57
C VAL A 40 -5.21 -2.19 -7.89
N LEU A 41 -5.28 -3.52 -7.99
CA LEU A 41 -6.15 -4.36 -7.16
C LEU A 41 -5.30 -4.98 -6.06
N VAL A 42 -5.73 -4.81 -4.81
CA VAL A 42 -5.02 -5.30 -3.63
C VAL A 42 -5.89 -6.34 -2.93
N LYS A 43 -5.28 -7.44 -2.50
CA LYS A 43 -5.89 -8.45 -1.63
C LYS A 43 -4.84 -9.05 -0.70
N ILE A 44 -5.29 -9.57 0.42
CA ILE A 44 -4.48 -10.32 1.38
C ILE A 44 -4.51 -11.78 0.99
N LEU A 45 -3.33 -12.40 0.95
CA LEU A 45 -3.16 -13.83 0.81
C LEU A 45 -2.66 -14.39 2.14
N THR A 46 -3.35 -15.37 2.68
CA THR A 46 -2.90 -16.17 3.82
C THR A 46 -2.96 -17.65 3.45
N ASN A 47 -2.35 -18.52 4.27
CA ASN A 47 -2.34 -19.97 4.03
C ASN A 47 -3.74 -20.60 3.94
N ASP A 48 -4.74 -19.98 4.57
CA ASP A 48 -6.10 -20.48 4.76
C ASP A 48 -7.18 -19.61 4.09
N ARG A 49 -6.84 -18.39 3.67
CA ARG A 49 -7.83 -17.40 3.23
C ARG A 49 -7.24 -16.45 2.19
N VAL A 50 -8.11 -16.00 1.28
CA VAL A 50 -7.86 -14.87 0.39
C VAL A 50 -8.93 -13.82 0.68
N SER A 51 -8.53 -12.55 0.86
CA SER A 51 -9.50 -11.46 1.08
C SER A 51 -10.23 -11.06 -0.20
N ARG A 52 -11.22 -10.18 -0.06
CA ARG A 52 -11.76 -9.42 -1.20
C ARG A 52 -10.67 -8.59 -1.88
N GLU A 53 -10.88 -8.28 -3.15
CA GLU A 53 -10.06 -7.34 -3.91
C GLU A 53 -10.54 -5.91 -3.68
N VAL A 54 -9.60 -5.01 -3.43
CA VAL A 54 -9.85 -3.57 -3.22
C VAL A 54 -9.06 -2.79 -4.26
N THR A 55 -9.74 -1.94 -5.01
CA THR A 55 -9.08 -1.02 -5.95
C THR A 55 -8.43 0.13 -5.16
N ALA A 56 -7.14 0.34 -5.36
CA ALA A 56 -6.38 1.36 -4.63
C ALA A 56 -5.64 2.33 -5.57
N ASN A 57 -5.40 3.53 -5.05
CA ASN A 57 -4.51 4.52 -5.67
C ASN A 57 -3.05 4.15 -5.36
N VAL A 58 -2.16 4.45 -6.30
CA VAL A 58 -0.72 4.26 -6.11
C VAL A 58 -0.04 5.60 -5.95
N ILE A 59 0.79 5.71 -4.92
CA ILE A 59 1.72 6.81 -4.73
C ILE A 59 3.13 6.26 -4.88
N VAL A 60 3.87 6.72 -5.88
CA VAL A 60 5.28 6.34 -6.07
C VAL A 60 6.18 7.29 -5.28
N ASN A 61 6.97 6.75 -4.38
CA ASN A 61 7.93 7.51 -3.56
C ASN A 61 9.33 6.90 -3.71
N PRO A 62 10.29 7.61 -4.32
CA PRO A 62 11.67 7.14 -4.48
C PRO A 62 12.48 7.02 -3.19
N TYR A 63 11.98 7.56 -2.07
CA TYR A 63 12.69 7.63 -0.79
C TYR A 63 12.27 6.54 0.22
N ILE A 64 11.45 5.58 -0.20
CA ILE A 64 11.07 4.41 0.61
C ILE A 64 11.51 3.14 -0.10
N ASP A 65 11.82 2.13 0.69
CA ASP A 65 12.29 0.81 0.27
C ASP A 65 11.20 -0.28 0.39
N GLU A 66 10.09 0.01 1.06
CA GLU A 66 8.96 -0.92 1.24
C GLU A 66 7.60 -0.38 0.77
N VAL A 67 6.66 -1.30 0.52
CA VAL A 67 5.28 -0.94 0.15
C VAL A 67 4.50 -0.59 1.42
N LEU A 68 4.03 0.65 1.49
CA LEU A 68 3.14 1.11 2.55
C LEU A 68 1.68 1.09 2.07
N ILE A 69 0.78 0.70 2.95
CA ILE A 69 -0.68 0.82 2.78
C ILE A 69 -1.22 1.93 3.70
N SER A 70 -2.26 2.64 3.27
CA SER A 70 -2.95 3.59 4.13
C SER A 70 -3.86 2.89 5.13
N ASP A 71 -4.24 3.59 6.19
CA ASP A 71 -5.30 3.21 7.12
C ASP A 71 -6.63 2.93 6.40
N TYR A 72 -7.00 3.76 5.42
CA TYR A 72 -8.19 3.54 4.58
C TYR A 72 -8.13 2.20 3.83
N LEU A 73 -6.99 1.87 3.22
CA LEU A 73 -6.84 0.60 2.52
C LEU A 73 -6.83 -0.58 3.50
N ALA A 74 -6.23 -0.42 4.68
CA ALA A 74 -6.25 -1.44 5.73
C ALA A 74 -7.68 -1.73 6.22
N GLU A 75 -8.50 -0.69 6.44
CA GLU A 75 -9.91 -0.81 6.81
C GLU A 75 -10.72 -1.51 5.71
N GLU A 76 -10.55 -1.12 4.44
CA GLU A 76 -11.22 -1.77 3.32
C GLU A 76 -10.80 -3.24 3.14
N LEU A 77 -9.56 -3.60 3.47
CA LEU A 77 -9.13 -4.99 3.47
C LEU A 77 -9.61 -5.78 4.69
N GLY A 78 -10.26 -5.12 5.66
CA GLY A 78 -10.74 -5.72 6.89
C GLY A 78 -9.60 -6.09 7.85
N ILE A 79 -8.51 -5.32 7.86
CA ILE A 79 -7.36 -5.54 8.73
C ILE A 79 -7.59 -4.80 10.05
N GLN A 80 -7.47 -5.53 11.16
CA GLN A 80 -7.35 -4.95 12.50
C GLN A 80 -5.91 -5.12 13.00
N ILE A 81 -5.19 -4.02 13.12
CA ILE A 81 -3.80 -4.00 13.65
C ILE A 81 -3.85 -4.03 15.17
N LEU A 82 -3.14 -4.98 15.79
CA LEU A 82 -3.14 -5.17 17.25
C LEU A 82 -1.80 -4.78 17.87
N TYR A 83 -0.69 -5.29 17.33
CA TYR A 83 0.65 -4.98 17.82
C TYR A 83 1.58 -4.72 16.64
N PRO A 84 1.64 -3.47 16.13
CA PRO A 84 2.39 -3.11 14.92
C PRO A 84 3.86 -3.52 15.00
N ARG A 85 4.51 -3.24 16.13
CA ARG A 85 5.94 -3.59 16.36
C ARG A 85 6.20 -5.10 16.28
N ARG A 86 5.21 -5.93 16.62
CA ARG A 86 5.31 -7.40 16.60
C ARG A 86 4.72 -7.99 15.32
N GLY A 87 4.25 -7.16 14.39
CA GLY A 87 3.56 -7.63 13.19
C GLY A 87 2.25 -8.36 13.46
N ILE A 88 1.60 -8.17 14.63
CA ILE A 88 0.38 -8.92 14.98
C ILE A 88 -0.87 -8.16 14.55
N TRP A 89 -1.74 -8.85 13.82
CA TRP A 89 -3.01 -8.36 13.29
C TRP A 89 -4.06 -9.48 13.24
N LYS A 90 -5.29 -9.15 12.87
CA LYS A 90 -6.35 -10.13 12.57
C LYS A 90 -7.31 -9.55 11.53
N PHE A 91 -8.09 -10.41 10.87
CA PHE A 91 -9.27 -9.90 10.15
C PHE A 91 -10.34 -9.41 11.14
N VAL A 92 -11.10 -8.39 10.74
CA VAL A 92 -12.19 -7.83 11.58
C VAL A 92 -13.26 -8.88 11.91
N ASP A 93 -13.46 -9.87 11.03
CA ASP A 93 -14.46 -10.94 11.17
C ASP A 93 -13.91 -12.22 11.82
N GLU A 94 -12.72 -12.18 12.44
CA GLU A 94 -12.14 -13.34 13.13
C GLU A 94 -11.52 -12.98 14.49
N GLU A 95 -11.26 -14.01 15.31
CA GLU A 95 -10.48 -13.90 16.55
C GLU A 95 -9.06 -14.47 16.43
N ARG A 96 -8.75 -15.11 15.30
CA ARG A 96 -7.43 -15.68 15.05
C ARG A 96 -6.41 -14.56 14.87
N LEU A 97 -5.38 -14.57 15.72
CA LEU A 97 -4.22 -13.70 15.54
C LEU A 97 -3.36 -14.19 14.38
N ARG A 98 -2.88 -13.24 13.59
CA ARG A 98 -2.01 -13.43 12.44
C ARG A 98 -0.74 -12.62 12.64
N GLU A 99 0.35 -13.16 12.11
CA GLU A 99 1.65 -12.49 12.06
C GLU A 99 1.86 -11.98 10.64
N SER A 100 2.59 -10.88 10.51
CA SER A 100 3.04 -10.40 9.20
C SER A 100 4.22 -11.26 8.77
N GLU A 101 4.30 -11.59 7.49
CA GLU A 101 5.48 -12.28 6.97
C GLU A 101 6.69 -11.33 7.11
N ASP A 102 7.77 -11.82 7.71
CA ASP A 102 9.02 -11.08 7.77
C ASP A 102 9.58 -10.92 6.34
N CYS A 103 9.86 -9.66 5.95
CA CYS A 103 10.52 -9.34 4.67
C CYS A 103 12.03 -9.59 4.74
#